data_AF-A0A2A8D3T6-F1
#
_entry.id   AF-A0A2A8D3T6-F1
#
_cell.length_a   1.000
_cell.length_b   1.000
_cell.length_c   1.000
_cell.angle_alpha   90.00
_cell.angle_beta   90.00
_cell.angle_gamma   90.00
#
_symmetry.space_group_name_H-M   'P 1'
#
loop_
_entity.id
_entity.type
_entity.pdbx_description
1 polymer ?
#
loop_
_entity_poly.entity_id
_entity_poly.type
_entity_poly.pdbx_seq_one_letter_code
_entity_poly.pdbx_strand_id
1 'polypeptide(L)'
;MADSVSVDTLDADSLAAGADSIMDTDSLPAAALDTVRDDRIQIDTTRRTEPSNDSLRRLTPQDTIPSGETAAGSDQRVRVRADSLSARDGEEGERLQELFGNVFVRQDSTILRSREAVRYLSKDEFLFRGDVVIFERGDTLRSTTVRYDRRSKVGRAFGRVHLSDGDVDVYSTRAIYYSDEKRSVFPDSVLLVDDDRTLRAESGVYYSEQERADFFGEVEVRDPDTYMEADTVVYYRDEERTEARGDVFIDRNPTSQALAERSAGYDSLEARAASDRPDASPDETEAEEPADAGEQTLLWGDQAVNDEQEKTSRVTGRAILLQVRVDSLGEPTDTLLVRSHRLNALRTDTLNRMVAIDSVRIWQQDLSATADSVVYDRFSASGDDDAENDAPSREETRLYRGPMAWFDGSQVSGDTIRVVAKNRSVDTVFVRSNAFASQEDSVSGKVQQLKGRLITAVFRRDSIRQIVAQPNALAIRFLTGSDGEANGAAKTSADRIVLRFAKGDVERVSVLGGTETTYYKQEIVPDPFQLDGFVWTPDRRPEKKDYVTDERVRRRLRPETNPESDSARVAAENAAPATSPSGRDGSRTSEQDSTAPRDTTSRRTSRDVEDIQRSPSSPSDSTTVYVPHE
;
A
#
# COMPACT_ATOMS: atom_id res chain seq x y z
N MET A 1 -59.57 24.10 53.91
CA MET A 1 -58.47 25.05 53.65
C MET A 1 -57.76 24.48 52.42
N ALA A 2 -57.99 24.94 51.18
CA ALA A 2 -58.26 26.31 50.69
C ALA A 2 -57.03 27.22 50.87
N ASP A 3 -56.51 27.92 49.84
CA ASP A 3 -56.96 27.99 48.42
C ASP A 3 -55.87 28.55 47.47
N SER A 4 -56.18 28.65 46.17
CA SER A 4 -55.39 29.23 45.02
C SER A 4 -54.10 28.48 44.61
N VAL A 5 -53.71 28.26 43.33
CA VAL A 5 -54.01 28.75 41.95
C VAL A 5 -52.98 29.74 41.37
N SER A 6 -52.24 29.29 40.34
CA SER A 6 -52.09 29.85 38.96
C SER A 6 -51.14 28.91 38.16
N VAL A 7 -51.50 28.28 37.03
CA VAL A 7 -51.67 28.81 35.65
C VAL A 7 -50.33 29.23 35.02
N ASP A 8 -49.87 28.77 33.84
CA ASP A 8 -50.44 27.87 32.79
C ASP A 8 -49.33 26.89 32.27
N THR A 9 -49.29 26.20 31.11
CA THR A 9 -50.04 26.16 29.82
C THR A 9 -49.93 24.74 29.16
N LEU A 10 -50.45 24.52 27.94
CA LEU A 10 -50.37 23.25 27.16
C LEU A 10 -50.22 23.48 25.62
N ASP A 11 -50.12 22.38 24.85
CA ASP A 11 -50.31 22.22 23.39
C ASP A 11 -49.21 22.78 22.43
N ALA A 12 -48.99 22.28 21.20
CA ALA A 12 -49.30 20.99 20.53
C ALA A 12 -48.49 20.86 19.20
N ASP A 13 -48.88 19.91 18.32
CA ASP A 13 -48.46 19.62 16.93
C ASP A 13 -47.71 20.70 16.11
N SER A 14 -46.69 20.39 15.29
CA SER A 14 -46.67 19.49 14.10
C SER A 14 -47.47 20.01 12.89
N LEU A 15 -47.31 19.36 11.71
CA LEU A 15 -47.67 19.75 10.32
C LEU A 15 -46.55 20.43 9.51
N ALA A 16 -46.31 20.09 8.23
CA ALA A 16 -46.68 18.90 7.46
C ALA A 16 -45.76 18.76 6.22
N ALA A 17 -45.61 17.54 5.69
CA ALA A 17 -45.05 17.32 4.34
C ALA A 17 -46.18 17.33 3.29
N GLY A 18 -45.92 17.77 2.05
CA GLY A 18 -46.95 17.69 1.00
C GLY A 18 -46.63 18.28 -0.39
N ALA A 19 -46.07 17.44 -1.26
CA ALA A 19 -46.31 17.36 -2.72
C ALA A 19 -45.80 18.45 -3.72
N ASP A 20 -45.50 17.93 -4.92
CA ASP A 20 -45.42 18.54 -6.26
C ASP A 20 -44.42 19.69 -6.59
N SER A 21 -43.90 19.85 -7.83
CA SER A 21 -43.67 18.91 -8.96
C SER A 21 -42.87 19.62 -10.10
N ILE A 22 -42.41 18.86 -11.11
CA ILE A 22 -41.95 19.26 -12.47
C ILE A 22 -40.54 19.90 -12.62
N MET A 23 -39.89 19.60 -13.77
CA MET A 23 -38.57 20.04 -14.31
C MET A 23 -37.37 19.22 -13.80
N ASP A 24 -36.79 18.24 -14.54
CA ASP A 24 -36.73 17.93 -15.98
C ASP A 24 -35.68 18.74 -16.79
N THR A 25 -35.09 18.12 -17.83
CA THR A 25 -33.78 18.43 -18.49
C THR A 25 -32.54 18.19 -17.60
N ASP A 26 -31.48 17.43 -17.95
CA ASP A 26 -30.91 16.87 -19.19
C ASP A 26 -29.99 17.81 -20.03
N SER A 27 -28.97 17.21 -20.67
CA SER A 27 -27.90 17.80 -21.54
C SER A 27 -26.66 18.45 -20.88
N LEU A 28 -25.56 17.68 -20.79
CA LEU A 28 -24.23 17.84 -21.47
C LEU A 28 -23.53 19.25 -21.56
N PRO A 29 -22.21 19.35 -21.88
CA PRO A 29 -21.19 18.34 -22.23
C PRO A 29 -19.87 18.49 -21.40
N ALA A 30 -18.77 17.89 -21.89
CA ALA A 30 -17.39 18.15 -21.43
C ALA A 30 -16.52 18.72 -22.59
N ALA A 31 -15.56 19.62 -22.31
CA ALA A 31 -14.26 19.75 -23.02
C ALA A 31 -13.38 20.96 -22.58
N ALA A 32 -12.10 20.66 -22.27
CA ALA A 32 -10.87 21.38 -22.66
C ALA A 32 -10.56 22.84 -22.19
N LEU A 33 -9.29 23.24 -22.47
CA LEU A 33 -8.58 24.50 -22.16
C LEU A 33 -8.13 24.65 -20.68
N ASP A 34 -6.86 24.75 -20.28
CA ASP A 34 -5.51 25.02 -20.87
C ASP A 34 -5.00 26.48 -20.81
N THR A 35 -3.93 26.68 -20.02
CA THR A 35 -3.07 27.87 -19.78
C THR A 35 -3.70 29.25 -19.45
N VAL A 36 -3.16 29.94 -18.41
CA VAL A 36 -2.23 31.11 -18.52
C VAL A 36 -1.96 31.77 -17.14
N ARG A 37 -0.67 31.95 -16.85
CA ARG A 37 0.07 32.92 -15.98
C ARG A 37 -0.58 33.78 -14.87
N ASP A 38 0.26 34.00 -13.85
CA ASP A 38 0.54 35.24 -13.08
C ASP A 38 -0.53 36.35 -13.00
N ASP A 39 -0.82 36.80 -11.77
CA ASP A 39 -0.44 38.18 -11.42
C ASP A 39 -0.13 38.35 -9.91
N ARG A 40 0.60 39.41 -9.55
CA ARG A 40 1.02 39.75 -8.18
C ARG A 40 0.16 40.87 -7.60
N ILE A 41 -0.25 40.77 -6.33
CA ILE A 41 -0.72 41.93 -5.55
C ILE A 41 -0.02 41.97 -4.18
N GLN A 42 0.57 43.12 -3.86
CA GLN A 42 1.08 43.46 -2.53
C GLN A 42 -0.02 44.16 -1.72
N ILE A 43 -0.07 43.92 -0.40
CA ILE A 43 -0.62 44.90 0.55
C ILE A 43 0.30 44.97 1.77
N ASP A 44 0.81 46.17 2.06
CA ASP A 44 1.45 46.56 3.32
C ASP A 44 0.66 47.73 3.91
N THR A 45 0.38 47.69 5.23
CA THR A 45 0.72 48.77 6.18
C THR A 45 -0.03 48.65 7.52
N THR A 46 0.74 48.38 8.57
CA THR A 46 0.61 48.95 9.94
C THR A 46 -0.74 48.92 10.68
N ARG A 47 -0.69 48.48 11.95
CA ARG A 47 -0.78 49.41 13.10
C ARG A 47 -0.26 48.80 14.39
N ARG A 48 0.02 49.66 15.37
CA ARG A 48 0.83 49.38 16.57
C ARG A 48 0.17 49.97 17.80
N THR A 49 -0.02 49.16 18.84
CA THR A 49 -0.50 49.62 20.16
C THR A 49 0.03 48.71 21.26
N GLU A 50 0.93 49.25 22.10
CA GLU A 50 1.11 48.80 23.49
C GLU A 50 0.09 49.56 24.38
N PRO A 51 -0.09 49.19 25.66
CA PRO A 51 0.74 49.84 26.69
C PRO A 51 1.09 49.00 27.94
N SER A 52 2.18 49.41 28.61
CA SER A 52 2.51 49.30 30.06
C SER A 52 2.45 47.91 30.76
N ASN A 53 3.51 47.33 31.33
CA ASN A 53 4.55 47.81 32.27
C ASN A 53 4.08 47.94 33.74
N ASP A 54 4.50 47.01 34.64
CA ASP A 54 5.30 47.31 35.85
C ASP A 54 5.71 46.02 36.60
N SER A 55 6.98 45.93 37.02
CA SER A 55 7.41 45.60 38.39
C SER A 55 8.93 45.66 38.51
N LEU A 56 9.47 46.75 39.06
CA LEU A 56 10.90 46.96 39.29
C LEU A 56 11.41 46.29 40.58
N ARG A 57 12.65 45.74 40.57
CA ARG A 57 13.53 45.86 41.75
C ARG A 57 15.03 45.89 41.43
N ARG A 58 15.65 46.96 41.95
CA ARG A 58 17.00 47.48 41.72
C ARG A 58 18.15 46.56 42.17
N LEU A 59 19.34 46.76 41.58
CA LEU A 59 20.55 47.18 42.31
C LEU A 59 21.49 47.99 41.39
N THR A 60 22.21 48.97 41.95
CA THR A 60 23.11 49.97 41.30
C THR A 60 23.93 50.68 42.38
N PRO A 61 25.00 51.46 42.07
CA PRO A 61 25.79 51.58 40.84
C PRO A 61 27.15 50.84 41.07
N GLN A 62 28.35 51.08 40.50
CA GLN A 62 28.99 52.09 39.63
C GLN A 62 29.81 51.33 38.52
N ASP A 63 30.56 51.91 37.58
CA ASP A 63 31.05 53.29 37.40
C ASP A 63 31.15 53.74 35.92
N THR A 64 31.77 54.90 35.65
CA THR A 64 31.49 55.77 34.49
C THR A 64 32.75 56.29 33.77
N ILE A 65 32.52 56.88 32.59
CA ILE A 65 33.36 57.81 31.78
C ILE A 65 34.18 57.15 30.65
N PRO A 66 34.11 57.63 29.39
CA PRO A 66 33.06 58.44 28.72
C PRO A 66 32.55 57.84 27.40
N SER A 67 31.43 58.38 26.89
CA SER A 67 31.00 58.16 25.50
C SER A 67 31.83 58.99 24.52
N GLY A 68 32.32 58.38 23.45
CA GLY A 68 32.78 59.04 22.23
C GLY A 68 31.91 58.61 21.06
N GLU A 69 31.06 59.50 20.57
CA GLU A 69 30.00 59.16 19.61
C GLU A 69 30.38 59.50 18.16
N THR A 70 30.53 58.47 17.33
CA THR A 70 30.49 58.58 15.86
C THR A 70 29.71 57.39 15.31
N ALA A 71 28.57 57.66 14.68
CA ALA A 71 27.68 56.66 14.09
C ALA A 71 28.03 56.37 12.62
N ALA A 72 27.19 55.54 11.97
CA ALA A 72 27.19 55.21 10.54
C ALA A 72 28.33 54.31 10.02
N GLY A 73 28.32 53.06 10.48
CA GLY A 73 28.89 51.91 9.76
C GLY A 73 28.24 50.62 10.23
N SER A 74 27.68 49.81 9.32
CA SER A 74 27.12 48.48 9.63
C SER A 74 28.25 47.45 9.80
N ASP A 75 29.02 47.63 10.86
CA ASP A 75 30.18 46.84 11.24
C ASP A 75 29.73 45.42 11.66
N GLN A 76 29.74 44.47 10.72
CA GLN A 76 29.59 43.03 11.00
C GLN A 76 30.77 42.56 11.84
N ARG A 77 30.68 42.74 13.16
CA ARG A 77 31.73 42.44 14.13
C ARG A 77 31.91 40.95 14.33
N VAL A 78 32.58 40.31 13.37
CA VAL A 78 33.09 38.94 13.49
C VAL A 78 33.99 38.87 14.72
N ARG A 79 33.55 38.14 15.75
CA ARG A 79 34.33 37.89 16.96
C ARG A 79 35.09 36.60 16.78
N VAL A 80 36.42 36.65 16.87
CA VAL A 80 37.31 35.48 16.79
C VAL A 80 38.07 35.33 18.11
N ARG A 81 38.14 34.11 18.62
CA ARG A 81 38.97 33.69 19.75
C ARG A 81 39.63 32.35 19.40
N ALA A 82 40.87 32.18 19.83
CA ALA A 82 41.60 30.92 19.86
C ALA A 82 42.66 30.99 20.97
N ASP A 83 43.28 29.86 21.31
CA ASP A 83 44.35 29.83 22.32
C ASP A 83 45.70 30.32 21.75
N SER A 84 45.89 30.21 20.43
CA SER A 84 47.04 30.76 19.70
C SER A 84 46.63 31.27 18.31
N LEU A 85 47.35 32.30 17.84
CA LEU A 85 47.22 32.91 16.52
C LEU A 85 48.60 32.96 15.84
N SER A 86 48.68 32.37 14.65
CA SER A 86 49.83 32.35 13.75
C SER A 86 49.52 33.15 12.48
N ALA A 87 50.57 33.72 11.86
CA ALA A 87 50.52 34.21 10.49
C ALA A 87 51.83 33.84 9.82
N ARG A 88 51.75 33.24 8.63
CA ARG A 88 52.90 32.83 7.82
C ARG A 88 52.62 33.00 6.33
N ASP A 89 53.67 33.14 5.55
CA ASP A 89 53.61 33.02 4.09
C ASP A 89 53.74 31.52 3.73
N GLY A 90 52.83 31.03 2.90
CA GLY A 90 52.77 29.63 2.45
C GLY A 90 53.73 29.32 1.29
N GLU A 91 53.72 28.08 0.82
CA GLU A 91 54.72 27.53 -0.11
C GLU A 91 54.75 28.23 -1.49
N GLU A 92 53.65 28.89 -1.90
CA GLU A 92 53.56 29.72 -3.11
C GLU A 92 53.48 31.23 -2.81
N GLY A 93 53.89 31.67 -1.62
CA GLY A 93 53.80 33.08 -1.18
C GLY A 93 52.41 33.50 -0.69
N GLU A 94 51.53 32.54 -0.41
CA GLU A 94 50.18 32.80 0.08
C GLU A 94 50.18 33.24 1.55
N ARG A 95 49.69 34.45 1.85
CA ARG A 95 49.47 34.85 3.24
C ARG A 95 48.34 34.04 3.87
N LEU A 96 48.68 33.23 4.86
CA LEU A 96 47.72 32.43 5.61
C LEU A 96 47.79 32.75 7.10
N GLN A 97 46.61 32.86 7.70
CA GLN A 97 46.39 33.17 9.11
C GLN A 97 45.80 31.95 9.80
N GLU A 98 46.36 31.52 10.93
CA GLU A 98 46.01 30.25 11.56
C GLU A 98 45.66 30.44 13.03
N LEU A 99 44.60 29.76 13.45
CA LEU A 99 44.03 29.79 14.79
C LEU A 99 44.10 28.37 15.34
N PHE A 100 44.75 28.18 16.49
CA PHE A 100 44.93 26.88 17.12
C PHE A 100 44.39 26.89 18.55
N GLY A 101 43.71 25.80 18.92
CA GLY A 101 43.15 25.60 20.26
C GLY A 101 41.86 26.40 20.47
N ASN A 102 40.79 25.68 20.86
CA ASN A 102 39.48 26.24 21.23
C ASN A 102 38.99 27.37 20.30
N VAL A 103 39.12 27.17 18.98
CA VAL A 103 38.78 28.19 18.00
C VAL A 103 37.29 28.44 18.06
N PHE A 104 36.92 29.70 18.27
CA PHE A 104 35.55 30.18 18.36
C PHE A 104 35.40 31.38 17.43
N VAL A 105 34.49 31.28 16.46
CA VAL A 105 34.09 32.37 15.58
C VAL A 105 32.62 32.65 15.82
N ARG A 106 32.23 33.92 15.91
CA ARG A 106 30.83 34.34 15.87
C ARG A 106 30.67 35.48 14.87
N GLN A 107 29.75 35.30 13.92
CA GLN A 107 29.33 36.32 12.97
C GLN A 107 27.79 36.34 12.99
N ASP A 108 27.21 37.47 13.39
CA ASP A 108 25.76 37.67 13.50
C ASP A 108 25.05 36.56 14.32
N SER A 109 24.18 35.76 13.69
CA SER A 109 23.54 34.57 14.31
C SER A 109 24.43 33.33 14.36
N THR A 110 25.38 33.20 13.43
CA THR A 110 26.22 32.02 13.25
C THR A 110 27.34 31.95 14.29
N ILE A 111 27.46 30.80 14.95
CA ILE A 111 28.53 30.46 15.89
C ILE A 111 29.27 29.23 15.36
N LEU A 112 30.59 29.28 15.26
CA LEU A 112 31.43 28.17 14.84
C LEU A 112 32.47 27.85 15.92
N ARG A 113 32.68 26.55 16.16
CA ARG A 113 33.76 26.00 17.00
C ARG A 113 34.60 24.99 16.22
N SER A 114 35.91 24.94 16.47
CA SER A 114 36.81 23.88 15.96
C SER A 114 38.10 23.81 16.79
N ARG A 115 38.92 22.75 16.59
CA ARG A 115 40.29 22.69 17.16
C ARG A 115 41.26 23.63 16.44
N GLU A 116 41.06 23.84 15.14
CA GLU A 116 41.92 24.63 14.26
C GLU A 116 41.09 25.39 13.22
N ALA A 117 41.55 26.57 12.81
CA ALA A 117 41.10 27.24 11.61
C ALA A 117 42.25 27.89 10.84
N VAL A 118 42.26 27.75 9.50
CA VAL A 118 43.17 28.41 8.57
C VAL A 118 42.37 29.35 7.68
N ARG A 119 42.83 30.59 7.51
CA ARG A 119 42.26 31.57 6.57
C ARG A 119 43.28 31.89 5.49
N TYR A 120 42.94 31.61 4.25
CA TYR A 120 43.74 31.90 3.06
C TYR A 120 43.41 33.31 2.55
N LEU A 121 44.23 34.30 2.91
CA LEU A 121 43.94 35.72 2.63
C LEU A 121 44.00 36.07 1.14
N SER A 122 44.73 35.28 0.34
CA SER A 122 44.78 35.35 -1.13
C SER A 122 43.50 34.85 -1.82
N LYS A 123 42.77 33.93 -1.17
CA LYS A 123 41.63 33.19 -1.74
C LYS A 123 40.27 33.59 -1.15
N ASP A 124 40.28 34.33 -0.04
CA ASP A 124 39.14 34.59 0.87
C ASP A 124 38.39 33.30 1.25
N GLU A 125 39.17 32.25 1.52
CA GLU A 125 38.69 30.93 1.94
C GLU A 125 39.05 30.68 3.41
N PHE A 126 38.16 30.02 4.13
CA PHE A 126 38.37 29.50 5.49
C PHE A 126 38.32 27.97 5.48
N LEU A 127 39.22 27.34 6.24
CA LEU A 127 39.31 25.90 6.48
C LEU A 127 39.30 25.64 7.99
N PHE A 128 38.25 25.01 8.49
CA PHE A 128 38.09 24.62 9.88
C PHE A 128 38.34 23.12 10.03
N ARG A 129 39.11 22.69 11.03
CA ARG A 129 39.49 21.28 11.24
C ARG A 129 39.35 20.83 12.69
N GLY A 130 39.00 19.55 12.85
CA GLY A 130 38.95 18.84 14.13
C GLY A 130 37.70 19.20 14.92
N ASP A 131 36.69 18.33 14.83
CA ASP A 131 35.37 18.45 15.48
C ASP A 131 34.78 19.86 15.32
N VAL A 132 34.52 20.21 14.06
CA VAL A 132 33.88 21.47 13.68
C VAL A 132 32.40 21.37 14.04
N VAL A 133 31.90 22.38 14.77
CA VAL A 133 30.48 22.54 15.07
C VAL A 133 30.08 23.95 14.67
N ILE A 134 29.11 24.06 13.76
CA ILE A 134 28.46 25.31 13.39
C ILE A 134 27.04 25.27 13.97
N PHE A 135 26.62 26.37 14.59
CA PHE A 135 25.27 26.59 15.09
C PHE A 135 24.73 27.88 14.47
N GLU A 136 23.55 27.85 13.87
CA GLU A 136 22.90 29.04 13.34
C GLU A 136 21.40 28.99 13.61
N ARG A 137 20.92 29.90 14.48
CA ARG A 137 19.49 30.14 14.82
C ARG A 137 18.74 28.99 15.52
N GLY A 138 19.14 27.76 15.32
CA GLY A 138 18.70 26.53 15.99
C GLY A 138 19.46 25.34 15.40
N ASP A 139 19.58 25.38 14.06
CA ASP A 139 20.31 24.47 13.20
C ASP A 139 21.73 24.19 13.72
N THR A 140 22.13 22.93 13.76
CA THR A 140 23.49 22.51 14.14
C THR A 140 24.12 21.62 13.07
N LEU A 141 25.24 22.06 12.49
CA LEU A 141 26.08 21.27 11.59
C LEU A 141 27.37 20.83 12.29
N ARG A 142 27.54 19.52 12.45
CA ARG A 142 28.76 18.86 12.94
C ARG A 142 29.54 18.24 11.79
N SER A 143 30.86 18.36 11.80
CA SER A 143 31.74 17.73 10.80
C SER A 143 33.20 17.63 11.26
N THR A 144 33.99 16.77 10.62
CA THR A 144 35.42 16.63 10.90
C THR A 144 36.24 17.76 10.24
N THR A 145 35.77 18.32 9.13
CA THR A 145 36.38 19.45 8.43
C THR A 145 35.33 20.25 7.66
N VAL A 146 35.40 21.58 7.70
CA VAL A 146 34.55 22.47 6.87
C VAL A 146 35.43 23.46 6.12
N ARG A 147 35.19 23.60 4.81
CA ARG A 147 35.74 24.70 3.97
C ARG A 147 34.64 25.67 3.62
N TYR A 148 34.94 26.97 3.59
CA TYR A 148 34.03 28.01 3.14
C TYR A 148 34.77 29.02 2.26
N ASP A 149 34.39 29.09 0.99
CA ASP A 149 34.81 30.13 0.05
C ASP A 149 33.83 31.30 0.17
N ARG A 150 34.29 32.45 0.68
CA ARG A 150 33.46 33.64 0.89
C ARG A 150 33.10 34.37 -0.40
N ARG A 151 33.87 34.18 -1.48
CA ARG A 151 33.64 34.80 -2.79
C ARG A 151 32.57 34.06 -3.60
N SER A 152 32.53 32.72 -3.53
CA SER A 152 31.44 31.92 -4.11
C SER A 152 30.30 31.62 -3.14
N LYS A 153 30.48 31.93 -1.85
CA LYS A 153 29.56 31.61 -0.73
C LYS A 153 29.20 30.13 -0.61
N VAL A 154 30.13 29.24 -1.00
CA VAL A 154 29.93 27.78 -0.93
C VAL A 154 30.64 27.19 0.28
N GLY A 155 29.86 26.63 1.19
CA GLY A 155 30.34 25.77 2.29
C GLY A 155 30.49 24.31 1.83
N ARG A 156 31.50 23.61 2.34
CA ARG A 156 31.73 22.17 2.08
C ARG A 156 32.19 21.47 3.36
N ALA A 157 31.37 20.55 3.86
CA ALA A 157 31.63 19.74 5.05
C ALA A 157 32.07 18.32 4.67
N PHE A 158 33.01 17.74 5.43
CA PHE A 158 33.66 16.46 5.13
C PHE A 158 33.89 15.61 6.38
N GLY A 159 33.43 14.36 6.32
CA GLY A 159 33.69 13.30 7.31
C GLY A 159 32.85 13.45 8.58
N ARG A 160 31.99 12.45 8.86
CA ARG A 160 30.96 12.52 9.93
C ARG A 160 30.14 13.82 9.84
N VAL A 161 29.52 14.06 8.68
CA VAL A 161 28.51 15.13 8.60
C VAL A 161 27.29 14.68 9.41
N HIS A 162 26.77 15.60 10.21
CA HIS A 162 25.49 15.53 10.90
C HIS A 162 24.92 16.95 10.92
N LEU A 163 23.77 17.13 10.29
CA LEU A 163 22.95 18.33 10.39
C LEU A 163 21.76 17.99 11.29
N SER A 164 21.35 18.90 12.16
CA SER A 164 20.15 18.80 13.00
C SER A 164 19.37 20.11 12.86
N ASP A 165 18.07 20.02 12.54
CA ASP A 165 17.11 21.11 12.38
C ASP A 165 15.80 20.71 13.10
N GLY A 166 15.57 21.30 14.28
CA GLY A 166 14.56 20.79 15.21
C GLY A 166 14.86 19.33 15.56
N ASP A 167 13.85 18.48 15.36
CA ASP A 167 13.86 17.04 15.67
C ASP A 167 14.36 16.19 14.48
N VAL A 168 14.62 16.82 13.32
CA VAL A 168 15.17 16.19 12.11
C VAL A 168 16.70 16.13 12.18
N ASP A 169 17.26 14.93 12.08
CA ASP A 169 18.69 14.67 11.91
C ASP A 169 19.01 14.20 10.48
N VAL A 170 20.09 14.72 9.88
CA VAL A 170 20.61 14.27 8.57
C VAL A 170 22.10 13.93 8.66
N TYR A 171 22.43 12.66 8.49
CA TYR A 171 23.77 12.08 8.54
C TYR A 171 24.31 11.82 7.12
N SER A 172 25.59 12.14 6.88
CA SER A 172 26.26 11.88 5.59
C SER A 172 27.80 11.86 5.72
N THR A 173 28.49 11.48 4.65
CA THR A 173 29.95 11.61 4.52
C THR A 173 30.37 13.01 4.04
N ARG A 174 29.56 13.69 3.21
CA ARG A 174 29.85 15.02 2.66
C ARG A 174 28.58 15.88 2.54
N ALA A 175 28.72 17.19 2.70
CA ALA A 175 27.67 18.14 2.36
C ALA A 175 28.24 19.39 1.70
N ILE A 176 27.50 19.98 0.76
CA ILE A 176 27.83 21.22 0.07
C ILE A 176 26.65 22.19 0.24
N TYR A 177 26.89 23.39 0.77
CA TYR A 177 25.86 24.40 0.97
C TYR A 177 26.11 25.62 0.09
N TYR A 178 25.14 25.98 -0.74
CA TYR A 178 25.15 27.14 -1.63
C TYR A 178 24.31 28.26 -0.99
N SER A 179 24.96 29.20 -0.30
CA SER A 179 24.27 30.16 0.57
C SER A 179 23.40 31.18 -0.17
N ASP A 180 23.70 31.46 -1.45
CA ASP A 180 22.90 32.31 -2.35
C ASP A 180 21.72 31.58 -3.00
N GLU A 181 21.70 30.25 -2.99
CA GLU A 181 20.64 29.41 -3.59
C GLU A 181 19.77 28.71 -2.54
N LYS A 182 20.11 28.87 -1.25
CA LYS A 182 19.52 28.15 -0.11
C LYS A 182 19.41 26.64 -0.32
N ARG A 183 20.47 26.09 -0.93
CA ARG A 183 20.54 24.70 -1.38
C ARG A 183 21.65 23.93 -0.69
N SER A 184 21.29 22.81 -0.06
CA SER A 184 22.20 21.79 0.45
C SER A 184 22.26 20.62 -0.52
N VAL A 185 23.45 20.07 -0.77
CA VAL A 185 23.68 18.88 -1.60
C VAL A 185 24.50 17.87 -0.81
N PHE A 186 24.00 16.65 -0.68
CA PHE A 186 24.62 15.51 -0.01
C PHE A 186 24.97 14.46 -1.08
N PRO A 187 26.22 14.44 -1.60
CA PRO A 187 26.57 13.63 -2.77
C PRO A 187 26.90 12.16 -2.46
N ASP A 188 26.93 11.75 -1.19
CA ASP A 188 27.11 10.34 -0.78
C ASP A 188 26.33 10.03 0.49
N SER A 189 25.63 8.89 0.48
CA SER A 189 25.01 8.19 1.61
C SER A 189 24.28 9.11 2.58
N VAL A 190 23.03 9.42 2.26
CA VAL A 190 22.13 10.16 3.15
C VAL A 190 21.41 9.17 4.07
N LEU A 191 21.43 9.44 5.36
CA LEU A 191 20.46 8.93 6.33
C LEU A 191 19.77 10.13 6.96
N LEU A 192 18.46 10.26 6.76
CA LEU A 192 17.60 11.19 7.50
C LEU A 192 16.86 10.41 8.58
N VAL A 193 16.73 10.99 9.76
CA VAL A 193 15.96 10.47 10.90
C VAL A 193 15.08 11.59 11.44
N ASP A 194 13.80 11.33 11.63
CA ASP A 194 12.76 12.32 11.91
C ASP A 194 11.73 11.64 12.82
N ASP A 195 11.80 11.91 14.13
CA ASP A 195 11.24 11.06 15.19
C ASP A 195 11.58 9.55 15.00
N ASP A 196 10.57 8.73 14.65
CA ASP A 196 10.67 7.29 14.36
C ASP A 196 10.89 6.96 12.88
N ARG A 197 10.68 7.92 11.98
CA ARG A 197 10.89 7.80 10.54
C ARG A 197 12.38 7.79 10.20
N THR A 198 12.77 6.87 9.33
CA THR A 198 14.11 6.86 8.70
C THR A 198 14.00 6.86 7.18
N LEU A 199 14.93 7.58 6.53
CA LEU A 199 15.07 7.59 5.07
C LEU A 199 16.53 7.40 4.69
N ARG A 200 16.80 6.49 3.75
CA ARG A 200 18.12 6.28 3.12
C ARG A 200 18.10 6.65 1.64
N ALA A 201 19.23 7.14 1.13
CA ALA A 201 19.49 7.31 -0.30
C ALA A 201 21.00 7.35 -0.60
N GLU A 202 21.38 7.01 -1.84
CA GLU A 202 22.77 7.25 -2.30
C GLU A 202 23.15 8.73 -2.28
N SER A 203 22.21 9.63 -2.58
CA SER A 203 22.41 11.08 -2.57
C SER A 203 21.12 11.87 -2.36
N GLY A 204 21.23 13.15 -2.01
CA GLY A 204 20.08 14.03 -1.87
C GLY A 204 20.39 15.53 -2.00
N VAL A 205 19.35 16.33 -2.24
CA VAL A 205 19.39 17.78 -2.38
C VAL A 205 18.23 18.39 -1.60
N TYR A 206 18.50 19.38 -0.73
CA TYR A 206 17.47 20.11 0.01
C TYR A 206 17.46 21.60 -0.38
N TYR A 207 16.28 22.15 -0.63
CA TYR A 207 16.05 23.54 -1.03
C TYR A 207 15.23 24.25 0.06
N SER A 208 15.88 24.97 0.98
CA SER A 208 15.20 25.48 2.18
C SER A 208 14.28 26.69 1.92
N GLU A 209 14.30 27.28 0.72
CA GLU A 209 13.31 28.29 0.28
C GLU A 209 12.07 27.67 -0.39
N GLN A 210 12.08 26.35 -0.63
CA GLN A 210 10.97 25.57 -1.20
C GLN A 210 10.52 24.44 -0.26
N GLU A 211 11.08 24.39 0.95
CA GLU A 211 10.96 23.31 1.95
C GLU A 211 10.98 21.88 1.37
N ARG A 212 11.77 21.70 0.29
CA ARG A 212 11.73 20.53 -0.58
C ARG A 212 13.02 19.73 -0.51
N ALA A 213 12.91 18.41 -0.36
CA ALA A 213 14.00 17.46 -0.46
C ALA A 213 13.83 16.55 -1.69
N ASP A 214 14.88 16.41 -2.50
CA ASP A 214 15.00 15.40 -3.56
C ASP A 214 16.02 14.34 -3.11
N PHE A 215 15.66 13.06 -3.15
CA PHE A 215 16.50 11.91 -2.82
C PHE A 215 16.64 10.97 -4.03
N PHE A 216 17.83 10.42 -4.26
CA PHE A 216 18.16 9.64 -5.46
C PHE A 216 19.05 8.43 -5.14
N GLY A 217 18.79 7.33 -5.84
CA GLY A 217 19.57 6.08 -5.78
C GLY A 217 19.16 5.22 -4.59
N GLU A 218 18.56 4.05 -4.88
CA GLU A 218 18.09 3.05 -3.91
C GLU A 218 17.45 3.69 -2.66
N VAL A 219 16.44 4.53 -2.90
CA VAL A 219 15.79 5.30 -1.84
C VAL A 219 14.86 4.40 -1.06
N GLU A 220 15.07 4.36 0.26
CA GLU A 220 14.29 3.56 1.19
C GLU A 220 13.68 4.48 2.26
N VAL A 221 12.42 4.27 2.60
CA VAL A 221 11.74 4.95 3.72
C VAL A 221 11.14 3.91 4.66
N ARG A 222 11.26 4.15 5.97
CA ARG A 222 10.65 3.34 7.03
C ARG A 222 9.98 4.26 8.03
N ASP A 223 8.68 4.05 8.19
CA ASP A 223 7.81 4.55 9.25
C ASP A 223 7.30 3.30 10.03
N PRO A 224 6.74 3.42 11.25
CA PRO A 224 6.30 2.25 12.04
C PRO A 224 5.36 1.29 11.27
N ASP A 225 4.37 1.86 10.58
CA ASP A 225 3.36 1.12 9.82
C ASP A 225 3.70 0.97 8.32
N THR A 226 4.80 1.53 7.82
CA THR A 226 5.03 1.66 6.36
C THR A 226 6.50 1.57 5.96
N TYR A 227 6.76 0.77 4.93
CA TYR A 227 8.06 0.56 4.32
C TYR A 227 7.97 0.84 2.82
N MET A 228 8.92 1.58 2.24
CA MET A 228 8.92 1.94 0.81
C MET A 228 10.32 1.85 0.17
N GLU A 229 10.38 1.37 -1.08
CA GLU A 229 11.55 1.38 -1.97
C GLU A 229 11.23 2.18 -3.26
N ALA A 230 12.17 2.99 -3.77
CA ALA A 230 12.09 3.66 -5.08
C ALA A 230 13.46 4.13 -5.62
N ASP A 231 13.60 4.34 -6.94
CA ASP A 231 14.83 4.96 -7.52
C ASP A 231 15.01 6.43 -7.10
N THR A 232 13.91 7.14 -6.81
CA THR A 232 13.88 8.57 -6.49
C THR A 232 12.65 8.90 -5.64
N VAL A 233 12.83 9.71 -4.61
CA VAL A 233 11.73 10.27 -3.80
C VAL A 233 11.89 11.79 -3.71
N VAL A 234 10.81 12.52 -3.95
CA VAL A 234 10.72 13.97 -3.68
C VAL A 234 9.75 14.17 -2.51
N TYR A 235 10.14 14.97 -1.53
CA TYR A 235 9.31 15.38 -0.40
C TYR A 235 9.16 16.89 -0.35
N TYR A 236 7.92 17.35 -0.16
CA TYR A 236 7.55 18.76 0.05
C TYR A 236 7.00 18.86 1.47
N ARG A 237 7.73 19.54 2.37
CA ARG A 237 7.40 19.62 3.80
C ARG A 237 6.14 20.45 4.06
N ASP A 238 5.95 21.50 3.26
CA ASP A 238 4.83 22.45 3.33
C ASP A 238 3.52 21.90 2.76
N GLU A 239 3.59 21.03 1.75
CA GLU A 239 2.45 20.26 1.21
C GLU A 239 2.20 18.92 1.97
N GLU A 240 3.06 18.52 2.93
CA GLU A 240 3.12 17.16 3.52
C GLU A 240 3.04 16.03 2.47
N ARG A 241 3.79 16.19 1.37
CA ARG A 241 3.58 15.43 0.14
C ARG A 241 4.84 14.73 -0.35
N THR A 242 4.67 13.46 -0.73
CA THR A 242 5.75 12.57 -1.18
C THR A 242 5.46 12.09 -2.61
N GLU A 243 6.45 12.20 -3.50
CA GLU A 243 6.41 11.60 -4.84
C GLU A 243 7.57 10.61 -5.05
N ALA A 244 7.25 9.32 -5.07
CA ALA A 244 8.20 8.24 -5.33
C ALA A 244 8.14 7.81 -6.82
N ARG A 245 9.28 7.49 -7.42
CA ARG A 245 9.39 7.16 -8.85
C ARG A 245 10.48 6.11 -9.09
N GLY A 246 10.23 5.21 -10.04
CA GLY A 246 11.15 4.14 -10.42
C GLY A 246 10.92 2.87 -9.59
N ASP A 247 10.35 1.84 -10.25
CA ASP A 247 9.95 0.52 -9.70
C ASP A 247 9.46 0.53 -8.23
N VAL A 248 8.62 1.51 -7.89
CA VAL A 248 8.16 1.81 -6.53
C VAL A 248 7.47 0.59 -5.90
N PHE A 249 7.92 0.22 -4.72
CA PHE A 249 7.31 -0.79 -3.85
C PHE A 249 6.94 -0.16 -2.50
N ILE A 250 5.75 -0.47 -1.99
CA ILE A 250 5.29 -0.06 -0.65
C ILE A 250 4.74 -1.29 0.07
N ASP A 251 5.07 -1.44 1.34
CA ASP A 251 4.58 -2.47 2.25
C ASP A 251 4.03 -1.80 3.50
N ARG A 252 2.73 -2.00 3.75
CA ARG A 252 1.99 -1.37 4.84
C ARG A 252 1.52 -2.42 5.84
N ASN A 253 1.68 -2.11 7.12
CA ASN A 253 1.57 -3.04 8.24
C ASN A 253 2.52 -4.25 8.04
N PRO A 254 3.84 -4.02 7.83
CA PRO A 254 4.79 -5.09 7.59
C PRO A 254 4.91 -5.99 8.84
N THR A 255 5.00 -7.31 8.64
CA THR A 255 5.15 -8.25 9.76
C THR A 255 6.51 -8.10 10.47
N SER A 256 6.58 -8.56 11.73
CA SER A 256 7.82 -8.62 12.52
C SER A 256 8.98 -9.25 11.75
N GLN A 257 8.74 -10.40 11.12
CA GLN A 257 9.72 -11.08 10.25
C GLN A 257 10.12 -10.22 9.04
N ALA A 258 9.16 -9.58 8.37
CA ALA A 258 9.43 -8.75 7.19
C ALA A 258 10.32 -7.53 7.53
N LEU A 259 10.15 -6.95 8.71
CA LEU A 259 11.02 -5.88 9.23
C LEU A 259 12.42 -6.43 9.60
N ALA A 260 12.49 -7.57 10.29
CA ALA A 260 13.74 -8.19 10.72
C ALA A 260 14.63 -8.66 9.54
N GLU A 261 14.03 -9.20 8.48
CA GLU A 261 14.76 -9.54 7.24
C GLU A 261 15.33 -8.29 6.55
N ARG A 262 14.67 -7.14 6.68
CA ARG A 262 15.08 -5.87 6.05
C ARG A 262 16.10 -5.09 6.87
N SER A 263 16.23 -5.31 8.18
CA SER A 263 17.22 -4.62 9.03
C SER A 263 18.62 -5.25 9.04
N ALA A 264 18.82 -6.38 8.34
CA ALA A 264 20.03 -7.24 8.41
C ALA A 264 21.36 -6.67 7.84
N GLY A 265 21.46 -5.37 7.58
CA GLY A 265 22.63 -4.70 6.98
C GLY A 265 22.88 -3.24 7.42
N TYR A 266 22.32 -2.81 8.56
CA TYR A 266 22.03 -1.39 8.86
C TYR A 266 23.10 -0.69 9.75
N ASP A 267 24.35 -1.09 9.61
CA ASP A 267 25.31 -1.17 10.74
C ASP A 267 26.14 0.10 11.09
N SER A 268 26.17 1.17 10.26
CA SER A 268 27.19 2.25 10.44
C SER A 268 26.72 3.70 10.58
N LEU A 269 25.64 4.13 9.91
CA LEU A 269 25.09 5.48 10.09
C LEU A 269 24.04 5.53 11.20
N GLU A 270 23.14 4.54 11.28
CA GLU A 270 22.14 4.43 12.35
C GLU A 270 22.75 4.15 13.71
N ALA A 271 23.77 3.29 13.79
CA ALA A 271 24.55 3.10 15.02
C ALA A 271 25.16 4.42 15.53
N ARG A 272 25.42 5.39 14.64
CA ARG A 272 25.85 6.74 15.04
C ARG A 272 24.67 7.62 15.43
N ALA A 273 23.57 7.59 14.69
CA ALA A 273 22.36 8.34 15.00
C ALA A 273 21.81 7.98 16.40
N ALA A 274 21.73 6.69 16.72
CA ALA A 274 21.40 6.22 18.06
C ALA A 274 22.40 6.73 19.13
N SER A 275 23.71 6.74 18.83
CA SER A 275 24.72 7.26 19.76
C SER A 275 24.70 8.79 19.96
N ASP A 276 24.18 9.54 18.99
CA ASP A 276 24.04 11.00 19.03
C ASP A 276 22.70 11.44 19.69
N ARG A 277 21.74 10.50 19.96
CA ARG A 277 20.45 10.71 20.66
C ARG A 277 20.46 10.12 22.10
N PRO A 278 20.97 10.81 23.14
CA PRO A 278 21.23 10.20 24.45
C PRO A 278 20.01 9.97 25.37
N ASP A 279 18.85 10.59 25.10
CA ASP A 279 17.59 10.26 25.80
C ASP A 279 16.81 9.12 25.11
N ALA A 280 17.22 8.72 23.89
CA ALA A 280 16.94 7.38 23.42
C ALA A 280 17.81 6.42 24.23
N SER A 281 17.29 6.02 25.39
CA SER A 281 17.75 4.79 26.02
C SER A 281 17.67 3.67 24.98
N PRO A 282 18.48 2.60 25.10
CA PRO A 282 17.91 1.29 24.82
C PRO A 282 16.82 1.09 25.87
N ASP A 283 15.63 1.64 25.60
CA ASP A 283 14.44 0.94 26.02
C ASP A 283 14.64 -0.48 25.53
N GLU A 284 14.48 -1.42 26.46
CA GLU A 284 13.96 -2.70 26.06
C GLU A 284 12.61 -2.38 25.42
N THR A 285 12.59 -2.20 24.10
CA THR A 285 11.45 -2.60 23.32
C THR A 285 11.23 -4.06 23.71
N GLU A 286 10.36 -4.26 24.70
CA GLU A 286 9.02 -4.75 24.39
C GLU A 286 8.69 -4.31 22.96
N ALA A 287 9.18 -5.10 22.01
CA ALA A 287 8.44 -5.31 20.80
C ALA A 287 7.10 -5.80 21.33
N GLU A 288 6.11 -4.92 21.39
CA GLU A 288 4.73 -5.35 21.32
C GLU A 288 4.70 -6.30 20.14
N GLU A 289 4.60 -7.61 20.40
CA GLU A 289 4.62 -8.62 19.35
C GLU A 289 3.51 -8.21 18.40
N PRO A 290 3.83 -7.68 17.19
CA PRO A 290 2.83 -7.00 16.39
C PRO A 290 1.80 -8.06 16.09
N ALA A 291 0.58 -7.85 16.56
CA ALA A 291 -0.39 -8.92 16.65
C ALA A 291 -0.62 -9.48 15.24
N ASP A 292 -0.02 -10.64 14.94
CA ASP A 292 0.09 -11.14 13.56
C ASP A 292 -1.28 -11.41 12.93
N ALA A 293 -2.36 -11.34 13.71
CA ALA A 293 -3.73 -11.10 13.29
C ALA A 293 -3.95 -9.71 12.62
N GLY A 294 -3.20 -9.43 11.55
CA GLY A 294 -3.18 -8.16 10.83
C GLY A 294 -3.74 -8.20 9.40
N GLU A 295 -3.68 -7.05 8.73
CA GLU A 295 -3.99 -6.90 7.30
C GLU A 295 -2.83 -6.16 6.62
N GLN A 296 -1.84 -6.92 6.13
CA GLN A 296 -0.69 -6.39 5.40
C GLN A 296 -1.12 -6.02 3.98
N THR A 297 -0.64 -4.87 3.48
CA THR A 297 -0.92 -4.40 2.11
C THR A 297 0.37 -4.08 1.37
N LEU A 298 0.68 -4.89 0.36
CA LEU A 298 1.80 -4.72 -0.56
C LEU A 298 1.32 -4.02 -1.84
N LEU A 299 2.06 -3.02 -2.31
CA LEU A 299 1.78 -2.23 -3.52
C LEU A 299 3.03 -2.16 -4.40
N TRP A 300 2.83 -2.23 -5.72
CA TRP A 300 3.88 -1.97 -6.72
C TRP A 300 3.37 -1.03 -7.81
N GLY A 301 4.23 -0.15 -8.30
CA GLY A 301 3.96 0.73 -9.45
C GLY A 301 5.22 1.27 -10.10
N ASP A 302 5.08 2.04 -11.17
CA ASP A 302 6.19 2.77 -11.79
C ASP A 302 6.42 4.13 -11.07
N GLN A 303 5.37 4.67 -10.44
CA GLN A 303 5.36 5.89 -9.62
C GLN A 303 4.30 5.79 -8.52
N ALA A 304 4.54 6.44 -7.38
CA ALA A 304 3.55 6.72 -6.36
C ALA A 304 3.55 8.19 -5.93
N VAL A 305 2.39 8.71 -5.54
CA VAL A 305 2.22 10.03 -4.92
C VAL A 305 1.37 9.85 -3.67
N ASN A 306 1.80 10.41 -2.55
CA ASN A 306 1.04 10.47 -1.31
C ASN A 306 0.94 11.92 -0.84
N ASP A 307 -0.24 12.33 -0.42
CA ASP A 307 -0.61 13.69 -0.04
C ASP A 307 -1.37 13.57 1.28
N GLU A 308 -0.72 13.95 2.39
CA GLU A 308 -1.32 13.80 3.72
C GLU A 308 -2.27 14.94 4.09
N GLN A 309 -2.22 16.10 3.44
CA GLN A 309 -3.20 17.16 3.69
C GLN A 309 -4.55 16.84 3.04
N GLU A 310 -4.56 16.41 1.78
CA GLU A 310 -5.77 15.92 1.08
C GLU A 310 -6.13 14.46 1.44
N LYS A 311 -5.29 13.79 2.25
CA LYS A 311 -5.38 12.36 2.64
C LYS A 311 -5.54 11.41 1.44
N THR A 312 -4.97 11.76 0.29
CA THR A 312 -5.00 10.93 -0.93
C THR A 312 -3.68 10.20 -1.18
N SER A 313 -3.78 9.05 -1.82
CA SER A 313 -2.61 8.31 -2.31
C SER A 313 -2.88 7.83 -3.74
N ARG A 314 -1.84 7.66 -4.55
CA ARG A 314 -1.94 7.24 -5.95
C ARG A 314 -0.76 6.37 -6.32
N VAL A 315 -1.02 5.23 -6.95
CA VAL A 315 0.02 4.36 -7.54
C VAL A 315 -0.30 4.21 -9.03
N THR A 316 0.69 4.46 -9.88
CA THR A 316 0.53 4.57 -11.34
C THR A 316 1.61 3.79 -12.07
N GLY A 317 1.22 3.26 -13.24
CA GLY A 317 2.11 2.46 -14.07
C GLY A 317 2.17 1.04 -13.56
N ARG A 318 1.46 0.13 -14.25
CA ARG A 318 1.41 -1.32 -13.93
C ARG A 318 1.08 -1.60 -12.45
N ALA A 319 0.14 -0.83 -11.89
CA ALA A 319 -0.22 -0.86 -10.47
C ALA A 319 -0.73 -2.25 -10.03
N ILE A 320 -0.09 -2.85 -9.03
CA ILE A 320 -0.49 -4.11 -8.38
C ILE A 320 -0.67 -3.86 -6.89
N LEU A 321 -1.71 -4.47 -6.32
CA LEU A 321 -1.98 -4.57 -4.89
C LEU A 321 -2.10 -6.05 -4.52
N LEU A 322 -1.41 -6.45 -3.46
CA LEU A 322 -1.56 -7.73 -2.76
C LEU A 322 -1.86 -7.42 -1.29
N GLN A 323 -3.09 -7.66 -0.88
CA GLN A 323 -3.55 -7.53 0.50
C GLN A 323 -3.68 -8.93 1.08
N VAL A 324 -2.95 -9.20 2.17
CA VAL A 324 -2.95 -10.47 2.88
C VAL A 324 -3.50 -10.24 4.27
N ARG A 325 -4.52 -11.02 4.65
CA ARG A 325 -4.95 -11.09 6.04
C ARG A 325 -4.27 -12.29 6.67
N VAL A 326 -3.63 -12.06 7.80
CA VAL A 326 -2.97 -13.07 8.62
C VAL A 326 -3.78 -13.26 9.91
N ASP A 327 -3.68 -14.43 10.54
CA ASP A 327 -4.25 -14.68 11.87
C ASP A 327 -3.19 -14.55 12.97
N SER A 328 -3.57 -14.76 14.23
CA SER A 328 -2.67 -14.66 15.39
C SER A 328 -1.59 -15.75 15.45
N LEU A 329 -1.40 -16.54 14.38
CA LEU A 329 -0.30 -17.48 14.19
C LEU A 329 0.56 -17.12 12.96
N GLY A 330 0.28 -15.98 12.31
CA GLY A 330 0.92 -15.53 11.08
C GLY A 330 0.43 -16.23 9.81
N GLU A 331 -0.62 -17.06 9.88
CA GLU A 331 -1.08 -17.86 8.73
C GLU A 331 -2.03 -17.05 7.83
N PRO A 332 -1.81 -17.01 6.50
CA PRO A 332 -2.67 -16.28 5.56
C PRO A 332 -4.11 -16.82 5.50
N THR A 333 -5.07 -16.09 6.07
CA THR A 333 -6.50 -16.43 6.09
C THR A 333 -7.28 -15.90 4.89
N ASP A 334 -6.82 -14.81 4.27
CA ASP A 334 -7.43 -14.19 3.10
C ASP A 334 -6.35 -13.57 2.21
N THR A 335 -6.59 -13.49 0.91
CA THR A 335 -5.64 -12.92 -0.05
C THR A 335 -6.38 -12.27 -1.21
N LEU A 336 -6.35 -10.95 -1.25
CA LEU A 336 -6.87 -10.14 -2.35
C LEU A 336 -5.73 -9.66 -3.25
N LEU A 337 -5.83 -9.96 -4.53
CA LEU A 337 -4.94 -9.45 -5.58
C LEU A 337 -5.73 -8.54 -6.52
N VAL A 338 -5.23 -7.31 -6.73
CA VAL A 338 -5.79 -6.35 -7.68
C VAL A 338 -4.67 -5.86 -8.61
N ARG A 339 -4.94 -5.80 -9.92
CA ARG A 339 -4.03 -5.25 -10.93
C ARG A 339 -4.78 -4.25 -11.79
N SER A 340 -4.16 -3.12 -12.10
CA SER A 340 -4.73 -2.05 -12.94
C SER A 340 -3.62 -1.20 -13.59
N HIS A 341 -3.97 -0.18 -14.37
CA HIS A 341 -2.98 0.84 -14.74
C HIS A 341 -2.72 1.84 -13.60
N ARG A 342 -3.78 2.21 -12.86
CA ARG A 342 -3.73 3.18 -11.75
C ARG A 342 -4.63 2.76 -10.59
N LEU A 343 -4.07 2.77 -9.39
CA LEU A 343 -4.81 2.80 -8.12
C LEU A 343 -4.82 4.24 -7.56
N ASN A 344 -5.92 4.61 -6.91
CA ASN A 344 -6.00 5.81 -6.07
C ASN A 344 -6.68 5.41 -4.75
N ALA A 345 -6.23 5.98 -3.65
CA ALA A 345 -6.87 5.91 -2.34
C ALA A 345 -7.30 7.32 -1.88
N LEU A 346 -8.40 7.37 -1.15
CA LEU A 346 -8.84 8.50 -0.34
C LEU A 346 -9.18 7.94 1.05
N ARG A 347 -8.60 8.53 2.09
CA ARG A 347 -8.70 8.07 3.48
C ARG A 347 -9.37 9.17 4.31
N THR A 348 -10.58 8.94 4.79
CA THR A 348 -11.21 9.80 5.82
C THR A 348 -11.81 8.93 6.91
N ASP A 349 -12.01 9.53 8.08
CA ASP A 349 -12.54 8.91 9.30
C ASP A 349 -13.82 8.11 9.04
N THR A 350 -14.67 8.59 8.12
CA THR A 350 -15.94 7.95 7.73
C THR A 350 -15.87 7.14 6.43
N LEU A 351 -14.90 7.36 5.55
CA LEU A 351 -14.79 6.71 4.24
C LEU A 351 -13.34 6.41 3.84
N ASN A 352 -13.04 5.11 3.75
CA ASN A 352 -11.88 4.63 3.00
C ASN A 352 -12.34 4.20 1.59
N ARG A 353 -11.90 4.94 0.56
CA ARG A 353 -12.21 4.68 -0.84
C ARG A 353 -10.95 4.28 -1.60
N MET A 354 -11.02 3.16 -2.33
CA MET A 354 -10.04 2.76 -3.33
C MET A 354 -10.66 2.78 -4.74
N VAL A 355 -9.92 3.29 -5.72
CA VAL A 355 -10.34 3.37 -7.13
C VAL A 355 -9.26 2.81 -8.05
N ALA A 356 -9.50 1.62 -8.60
CA ALA A 356 -8.69 0.98 -9.62
C ALA A 356 -9.19 1.36 -11.03
N ILE A 357 -8.28 1.73 -11.93
CA ILE A 357 -8.62 2.32 -13.24
C ILE A 357 -7.75 1.71 -14.34
N ASP A 358 -8.41 1.44 -15.47
CA ASP A 358 -7.94 0.76 -16.68
C ASP A 358 -7.53 -0.71 -16.45
N SER A 359 -8.14 -1.59 -17.25
CA SER A 359 -7.83 -3.01 -17.39
C SER A 359 -7.78 -3.76 -16.06
N VAL A 360 -8.68 -3.41 -15.13
CA VAL A 360 -8.71 -3.92 -13.77
C VAL A 360 -8.95 -5.43 -13.77
N ARG A 361 -8.09 -6.16 -13.08
CA ARG A 361 -8.24 -7.58 -12.75
C ARG A 361 -8.22 -7.75 -11.24
N ILE A 362 -9.09 -8.62 -10.74
CA ILE A 362 -9.21 -8.98 -9.32
C ILE A 362 -9.16 -10.50 -9.20
N TRP A 363 -8.38 -11.00 -8.24
CA TRP A 363 -8.39 -12.38 -7.81
C TRP A 363 -8.45 -12.46 -6.28
N GLN A 364 -9.29 -13.37 -5.79
CA GLN A 364 -9.36 -13.87 -4.43
C GLN A 364 -9.59 -15.39 -4.54
N GLN A 365 -9.55 -16.15 -3.44
CA GLN A 365 -9.60 -17.61 -3.48
C GLN A 365 -10.79 -18.16 -4.30
N ASP A 366 -12.02 -17.78 -3.94
CA ASP A 366 -13.24 -18.31 -4.58
C ASP A 366 -13.86 -17.34 -5.60
N LEU A 367 -13.43 -16.07 -5.60
CA LEU A 367 -13.95 -14.98 -6.43
C LEU A 367 -12.88 -14.44 -7.39
N SER A 368 -13.24 -14.13 -8.62
CA SER A 368 -12.36 -13.41 -9.55
C SER A 368 -13.18 -12.46 -10.42
N ALA A 369 -12.61 -11.34 -10.86
CA ALA A 369 -13.34 -10.37 -11.68
C ALA A 369 -12.44 -9.55 -12.62
N THR A 370 -13.03 -9.02 -13.68
CA THR A 370 -12.41 -8.05 -14.60
C THR A 370 -13.36 -6.89 -14.87
N ALA A 371 -12.82 -5.69 -15.06
CA ALA A 371 -13.56 -4.47 -15.40
C ALA A 371 -12.65 -3.43 -16.05
N ASP A 372 -13.23 -2.38 -16.63
CA ASP A 372 -12.47 -1.17 -17.00
C ASP A 372 -12.02 -0.40 -15.77
N SER A 373 -12.92 -0.23 -14.80
CA SER A 373 -12.69 0.52 -13.57
C SER A 373 -13.47 -0.10 -12.42
N VAL A 374 -12.92 -0.03 -11.20
CA VAL A 374 -13.53 -0.51 -9.97
C VAL A 374 -13.40 0.53 -8.86
N VAL A 375 -14.49 0.79 -8.14
CA VAL A 375 -14.52 1.58 -6.90
C VAL A 375 -14.87 0.66 -5.75
N TYR A 376 -14.06 0.63 -4.70
CA TYR A 376 -14.36 -0.01 -3.42
C TYR A 376 -14.48 1.07 -2.35
N ASP A 377 -15.66 1.18 -1.73
CA ASP A 377 -15.91 2.08 -0.60
C ASP A 377 -16.12 1.24 0.67
N ARG A 378 -15.29 1.46 1.68
CA ARG A 378 -15.49 0.97 3.06
C ARG A 378 -15.86 2.15 3.94
N PHE A 379 -17.08 2.14 4.44
CA PHE A 379 -17.60 3.15 5.36
C PHE A 379 -17.30 2.70 6.80
N SER A 380 -16.64 3.56 7.58
CA SER A 380 -16.59 3.41 9.03
C SER A 380 -17.98 3.68 9.62
N ALA A 381 -18.25 3.11 10.79
CA ALA A 381 -19.56 3.22 11.44
C ALA A 381 -19.61 4.30 12.54
N SER A 382 -18.47 4.84 12.95
CA SER A 382 -18.32 5.99 13.84
C SER A 382 -17.32 6.99 13.27
N GLY A 383 -17.60 8.28 13.54
CA GLY A 383 -16.65 9.39 13.44
C GLY A 383 -16.54 10.12 14.79
N ASP A 384 -16.78 9.35 15.86
CA ASP A 384 -16.77 9.75 17.27
C ASP A 384 -15.95 8.66 18.01
N ASP A 385 -15.07 9.04 18.92
CA ASP A 385 -14.10 8.13 19.59
C ASP A 385 -14.72 7.21 20.66
N ASP A 386 -16.06 7.16 20.78
CA ASP A 386 -16.77 6.30 21.72
C ASP A 386 -16.74 4.83 21.27
N ALA A 387 -15.75 4.09 21.80
CA ALA A 387 -15.42 2.70 21.47
C ALA A 387 -16.47 1.62 21.85
N GLU A 388 -17.72 1.99 22.14
CA GLU A 388 -18.85 1.06 22.35
C GLU A 388 -19.65 0.75 21.07
N ASN A 389 -19.43 1.50 19.98
CA ASN A 389 -20.26 1.40 18.78
C ASN A 389 -19.77 0.29 17.82
N ASP A 390 -20.04 -0.98 18.16
CA ASP A 390 -19.82 -2.20 17.33
C ASP A 390 -20.77 -2.26 16.11
N ALA A 391 -20.95 -1.12 15.45
CA ALA A 391 -21.83 -0.97 14.30
C ALA A 391 -21.10 -1.50 13.04
N PRO A 392 -21.74 -2.37 12.24
CA PRO A 392 -21.04 -3.14 11.23
C PRO A 392 -20.55 -2.26 10.08
N SER A 393 -19.22 -2.25 9.86
CA SER A 393 -18.62 -1.52 8.74
C SER A 393 -19.22 -1.99 7.41
N ARG A 394 -19.69 -1.03 6.62
CA ARG A 394 -20.39 -1.29 5.36
C ARG A 394 -19.42 -1.17 4.20
N GLU A 395 -19.47 -2.15 3.30
CA GLU A 395 -18.58 -2.24 2.17
C GLU A 395 -19.38 -2.26 0.85
N GLU A 396 -18.89 -1.55 -0.16
CA GLU A 396 -19.55 -1.45 -1.45
C GLU A 396 -18.55 -1.41 -2.62
N THR A 397 -18.44 -2.54 -3.32
CA THR A 397 -17.62 -2.68 -4.53
C THR A 397 -18.47 -2.44 -5.77
N ARG A 398 -18.01 -1.57 -6.68
CA ARG A 398 -18.69 -1.21 -7.93
C ARG A 398 -17.74 -1.39 -9.09
N LEU A 399 -18.10 -2.25 -10.03
CA LEU A 399 -17.33 -2.56 -11.24
C LEU A 399 -18.06 -1.97 -12.46
N TYR A 400 -17.30 -1.38 -13.39
CA TYR A 400 -17.84 -0.54 -14.47
C TYR A 400 -17.36 -0.92 -15.88
N ARG A 401 -18.17 -0.51 -16.88
CA ARG A 401 -18.00 -0.68 -18.33
C ARG A 401 -17.79 -2.14 -18.77
N GLY A 402 -18.86 -2.93 -18.66
CA GLY A 402 -18.85 -4.33 -19.07
C GLY A 402 -18.09 -5.28 -18.14
N PRO A 403 -18.18 -5.15 -16.80
CA PRO A 403 -17.49 -6.04 -15.88
C PRO A 403 -17.97 -7.49 -16.00
N MET A 404 -17.07 -8.41 -15.65
CA MET A 404 -17.32 -9.84 -15.59
C MET A 404 -16.76 -10.39 -14.27
N ALA A 405 -17.51 -11.29 -13.63
CA ALA A 405 -17.11 -11.93 -12.38
C ALA A 405 -17.33 -13.45 -12.47
N TRP A 406 -16.48 -14.22 -11.81
CA TRP A 406 -16.54 -15.67 -11.73
C TRP A 406 -16.51 -16.10 -10.26
N PHE A 407 -17.43 -17.00 -9.89
CA PHE A 407 -17.59 -17.56 -8.55
C PHE A 407 -18.30 -18.92 -8.70
N ASP A 408 -17.83 -19.96 -7.99
CA ASP A 408 -18.47 -21.30 -7.92
C ASP A 408 -19.08 -21.82 -9.24
N GLY A 409 -18.23 -22.12 -10.22
CA GLY A 409 -18.62 -22.61 -11.55
C GLY A 409 -19.47 -21.66 -12.40
N SER A 410 -19.74 -20.45 -11.91
CA SER A 410 -20.68 -19.49 -12.48
C SER A 410 -19.98 -18.23 -12.96
N GLN A 411 -20.49 -17.62 -14.03
CA GLN A 411 -20.04 -16.35 -14.59
C GLN A 411 -21.19 -15.35 -14.60
N VAL A 412 -20.91 -14.12 -14.18
CA VAL A 412 -21.85 -13.01 -14.09
C VAL A 412 -21.31 -11.82 -14.87
N SER A 413 -22.16 -11.16 -15.68
CA SER A 413 -21.77 -9.98 -16.48
C SER A 413 -22.94 -9.01 -16.69
N GLY A 414 -22.62 -7.76 -17.02
CA GLY A 414 -23.57 -6.70 -17.33
C GLY A 414 -22.83 -5.37 -17.54
N ASP A 415 -23.52 -4.25 -17.67
CA ASP A 415 -22.87 -2.95 -17.89
C ASP A 415 -22.19 -2.43 -16.59
N THR A 416 -22.78 -2.76 -15.44
CA THR A 416 -22.20 -2.55 -14.09
C THR A 416 -22.55 -3.70 -13.15
N ILE A 417 -21.63 -4.02 -12.23
CA ILE A 417 -21.84 -4.92 -11.09
C ILE A 417 -21.62 -4.13 -9.80
N ARG A 418 -22.50 -4.28 -8.82
CA ARG A 418 -22.39 -3.68 -7.48
C ARG A 418 -22.55 -4.76 -6.43
N VAL A 419 -21.52 -5.01 -5.65
CA VAL A 419 -21.53 -5.85 -4.46
C VAL A 419 -21.78 -4.96 -3.25
N VAL A 420 -22.65 -5.38 -2.34
CA VAL A 420 -22.79 -4.81 -1.00
C VAL A 420 -22.44 -5.89 0.01
N ALA A 421 -21.53 -5.56 0.92
CA ALA A 421 -21.06 -6.42 2.00
C ALA A 421 -21.17 -5.70 3.36
N LYS A 422 -21.15 -6.47 4.44
CA LYS A 422 -21.24 -6.01 5.83
C LYS A 422 -20.30 -6.87 6.66
N ASN A 423 -19.33 -6.26 7.34
CA ASN A 423 -18.26 -6.98 8.04
C ASN A 423 -17.62 -8.06 7.15
N ARG A 424 -17.20 -7.67 5.95
CA ARG A 424 -16.57 -8.50 4.89
C ARG A 424 -17.44 -9.63 4.29
N SER A 425 -18.50 -10.10 4.94
CA SER A 425 -19.48 -11.03 4.34
C SER A 425 -20.37 -10.36 3.29
N VAL A 426 -20.66 -11.07 2.20
CA VAL A 426 -21.52 -10.58 1.10
C VAL A 426 -22.99 -10.63 1.51
N ASP A 427 -23.70 -9.53 1.29
CA ASP A 427 -25.13 -9.38 1.55
C ASP A 427 -25.95 -9.48 0.25
N THR A 428 -25.65 -8.61 -0.72
CA THR A 428 -26.40 -8.52 -1.98
C THR A 428 -25.50 -8.09 -3.14
N VAL A 429 -25.61 -8.79 -4.28
CA VAL A 429 -25.01 -8.41 -5.56
C VAL A 429 -26.08 -7.94 -6.54
N PHE A 430 -25.85 -6.81 -7.19
CA PHE A 430 -26.70 -6.22 -8.23
C PHE A 430 -25.94 -6.15 -9.56
N VAL A 431 -26.52 -6.70 -10.60
CA VAL A 431 -25.99 -6.71 -11.98
C VAL A 431 -26.95 -5.90 -12.84
N ARG A 432 -26.53 -4.75 -13.36
CA ARG A 432 -27.42 -3.78 -14.02
C ARG A 432 -27.10 -3.59 -15.49
N SER A 433 -28.16 -3.62 -16.30
CA SER A 433 -28.18 -3.52 -17.76
C SER A 433 -27.39 -4.63 -18.45
N ASN A 434 -27.98 -5.20 -19.50
CA ASN A 434 -27.46 -6.40 -20.19
C ASN A 434 -27.08 -7.54 -19.22
N ALA A 435 -27.82 -7.68 -18.11
CA ALA A 435 -27.41 -8.50 -16.99
C ALA A 435 -27.58 -9.99 -17.31
N PHE A 436 -26.49 -10.74 -17.20
CA PHE A 436 -26.41 -12.18 -17.38
C PHE A 436 -25.86 -12.86 -16.12
N ALA A 437 -26.42 -14.03 -15.81
CA ALA A 437 -25.82 -15.03 -14.94
C ALA A 437 -25.83 -16.36 -15.69
N SER A 438 -24.68 -17.03 -15.73
CA SER A 438 -24.44 -18.25 -16.51
C SER A 438 -23.73 -19.28 -15.63
N GLN A 439 -24.09 -20.55 -15.75
CA GLN A 439 -23.48 -21.63 -14.97
C GLN A 439 -23.35 -22.88 -15.85
N GLU A 440 -22.19 -23.53 -15.82
CA GLU A 440 -21.97 -24.78 -16.56
C GLU A 440 -22.44 -25.99 -15.76
N ASP A 441 -23.26 -26.85 -16.39
CA ASP A 441 -23.55 -28.18 -15.89
C ASP A 441 -22.34 -29.09 -16.18
N SER A 442 -21.63 -29.50 -15.13
CA SER A 442 -20.40 -30.30 -15.20
C SER A 442 -20.60 -31.72 -15.72
N VAL A 443 -21.84 -32.21 -15.82
CA VAL A 443 -22.16 -33.52 -16.42
C VAL A 443 -22.36 -33.41 -17.93
N SER A 444 -23.05 -32.36 -18.39
CA SER A 444 -23.44 -32.21 -19.80
C SER A 444 -22.58 -31.23 -20.61
N GLY A 445 -21.72 -30.44 -19.97
CA GLY A 445 -20.96 -29.35 -20.60
C GLY A 445 -21.86 -28.26 -21.19
N LYS A 446 -23.10 -28.11 -20.67
CA LYS A 446 -24.08 -27.14 -21.15
C LYS A 446 -24.21 -25.98 -20.19
N VAL A 447 -24.14 -24.77 -20.73
CA VAL A 447 -24.26 -23.54 -19.96
C VAL A 447 -25.73 -23.15 -19.79
N GLN A 448 -26.22 -23.27 -18.57
CA GLN A 448 -27.48 -22.73 -18.08
C GLN A 448 -27.40 -21.19 -18.13
N GLN A 449 -28.44 -20.52 -18.64
CA GLN A 449 -28.40 -19.07 -18.92
C GLN A 449 -29.60 -18.36 -18.29
N LEU A 450 -29.34 -17.26 -17.58
CA LEU A 450 -30.35 -16.33 -17.06
C LEU A 450 -29.99 -14.91 -17.49
N LYS A 451 -30.95 -14.18 -18.07
CA LYS A 451 -30.81 -12.79 -18.51
C LYS A 451 -31.92 -11.92 -17.91
N GLY A 452 -31.63 -10.66 -17.63
CA GLY A 452 -32.63 -9.64 -17.32
C GLY A 452 -32.10 -8.21 -17.50
N ARG A 453 -32.93 -7.19 -17.26
CA ARG A 453 -32.43 -5.80 -17.19
C ARG A 453 -31.72 -5.50 -15.86
N LEU A 454 -32.10 -6.19 -14.79
CA LEU A 454 -31.44 -6.27 -13.50
C LEU A 454 -31.43 -7.74 -13.07
N ILE A 455 -30.28 -8.23 -12.60
CA ILE A 455 -30.19 -9.45 -11.79
C ILE A 455 -29.77 -9.05 -10.38
N THR A 456 -30.51 -9.48 -9.37
CA THR A 456 -30.16 -9.31 -7.95
C THR A 456 -29.95 -10.68 -7.30
N ALA A 457 -28.77 -10.93 -6.77
CA ALA A 457 -28.44 -12.12 -5.98
C ALA A 457 -28.33 -11.74 -4.49
N VAL A 458 -29.02 -12.47 -3.62
CA VAL A 458 -29.07 -12.23 -2.16
C VAL A 458 -28.44 -13.42 -1.44
N PHE A 459 -27.57 -13.11 -0.47
CA PHE A 459 -26.75 -14.07 0.27
C PHE A 459 -27.13 -14.09 1.76
N ARG A 460 -26.73 -15.13 2.48
CA ARG A 460 -26.72 -15.18 3.95
C ARG A 460 -25.62 -16.14 4.41
N ARG A 461 -24.71 -15.66 5.28
CA ARG A 461 -23.49 -16.41 5.70
C ARG A 461 -22.73 -16.92 4.47
N ASP A 462 -22.53 -15.99 3.54
CA ASP A 462 -21.79 -16.14 2.28
C ASP A 462 -22.30 -17.23 1.30
N SER A 463 -23.36 -17.94 1.68
CA SER A 463 -24.14 -18.83 0.82
C SER A 463 -25.23 -18.06 0.07
N ILE A 464 -25.37 -18.32 -1.22
CA ILE A 464 -26.47 -17.75 -2.03
C ILE A 464 -27.84 -18.28 -1.57
N ARG A 465 -28.84 -17.40 -1.54
CA ARG A 465 -30.22 -17.72 -1.07
C ARG A 465 -31.28 -17.51 -2.14
N GLN A 466 -31.11 -16.48 -2.97
CA GLN A 466 -32.09 -16.13 -4.00
C GLN A 466 -31.41 -15.35 -5.14
N ILE A 467 -31.76 -15.66 -6.40
CA ILE A 467 -31.50 -14.80 -7.55
C ILE A 467 -32.84 -14.31 -8.11
N VAL A 468 -32.91 -13.04 -8.51
CA VAL A 468 -34.07 -12.43 -9.18
C VAL A 468 -33.62 -11.75 -10.45
N ALA A 469 -34.10 -12.20 -11.61
CA ALA A 469 -33.98 -11.47 -12.88
C ALA A 469 -35.30 -10.72 -13.15
N GLN A 470 -35.22 -9.42 -13.43
CA GLN A 470 -36.40 -8.56 -13.72
C GLN A 470 -35.99 -7.18 -14.30
N PRO A 471 -36.91 -6.43 -14.94
CA PRO A 471 -38.00 -6.95 -15.76
C PRO A 471 -37.45 -7.70 -17.00
N ASN A 472 -38.35 -8.28 -17.79
CA ASN A 472 -38.07 -8.95 -19.07
C ASN A 472 -37.02 -10.05 -18.91
N ALA A 473 -37.26 -10.93 -17.94
CA ALA A 473 -36.38 -12.04 -17.62
C ALA A 473 -36.47 -13.13 -18.70
N LEU A 474 -35.33 -13.57 -19.19
CA LEU A 474 -35.20 -14.70 -20.10
C LEU A 474 -34.34 -15.77 -19.44
N ALA A 475 -34.68 -17.04 -19.64
CA ALA A 475 -33.83 -18.15 -19.26
C ALA A 475 -33.73 -19.19 -20.38
N ILE A 476 -32.55 -19.78 -20.55
CA ILE A 476 -32.38 -21.06 -21.22
C ILE A 476 -31.91 -22.06 -20.16
N ARG A 477 -32.64 -23.17 -20.02
CA ARG A 477 -32.23 -24.31 -19.21
C ARG A 477 -32.08 -25.55 -20.06
N PHE A 478 -30.92 -26.19 -19.95
CA PHE A 478 -30.75 -27.57 -20.38
C PHE A 478 -31.24 -28.49 -19.26
N LEU A 479 -31.93 -29.56 -19.64
CA LEU A 479 -32.56 -30.49 -18.71
C LEU A 479 -31.88 -31.86 -18.87
N THR A 480 -31.75 -32.58 -17.76
CA THR A 480 -30.93 -33.79 -17.66
C THR A 480 -31.76 -34.92 -17.05
N GLY A 481 -31.57 -36.15 -17.53
CA GLY A 481 -32.21 -37.36 -17.02
C GLY A 481 -31.65 -37.80 -15.67
N SER A 482 -32.30 -38.79 -15.06
CA SER A 482 -31.89 -39.41 -13.78
C SER A 482 -30.57 -40.18 -13.84
N ASP A 483 -30.06 -40.37 -15.05
CA ASP A 483 -28.87 -41.11 -15.48
C ASP A 483 -27.74 -40.17 -15.97
N GLY A 484 -28.02 -38.87 -16.11
CA GLY A 484 -27.10 -37.89 -16.71
C GLY A 484 -27.32 -37.67 -18.22
N GLU A 485 -28.26 -38.35 -18.87
CA GLU A 485 -28.51 -38.15 -20.31
C GLU A 485 -29.20 -36.79 -20.58
N ALA A 486 -28.87 -36.16 -21.71
CA ALA A 486 -29.43 -34.85 -22.07
C ALA A 486 -30.91 -34.99 -22.49
N ASN A 487 -31.81 -34.41 -21.69
CA ASN A 487 -33.26 -34.53 -21.78
C ASN A 487 -33.89 -33.22 -22.30
N GLY A 488 -33.34 -32.69 -23.40
CA GLY A 488 -33.83 -31.50 -24.06
C GLY A 488 -33.51 -30.19 -23.34
N ALA A 489 -34.18 -29.12 -23.76
CA ALA A 489 -33.96 -27.78 -23.24
C ALA A 489 -35.25 -26.93 -23.24
N ALA A 490 -35.36 -26.00 -22.30
CA ALA A 490 -36.45 -25.05 -22.19
C ALA A 490 -35.94 -23.62 -22.38
N LYS A 491 -36.66 -22.82 -23.18
CA LYS A 491 -36.50 -21.36 -23.26
C LYS A 491 -37.73 -20.71 -22.62
N THR A 492 -37.52 -19.90 -21.60
CA THR A 492 -38.56 -19.23 -20.81
C THR A 492 -38.41 -17.71 -20.91
N SER A 493 -39.54 -17.01 -21.00
CA SER A 493 -39.64 -15.55 -20.84
C SER A 493 -40.71 -15.20 -19.79
N ALA A 494 -40.48 -14.13 -19.04
CA ALA A 494 -41.42 -13.60 -18.06
C ALA A 494 -41.09 -12.14 -17.71
N ASP A 495 -42.01 -11.46 -17.02
CA ASP A 495 -41.70 -10.20 -16.34
C ASP A 495 -40.59 -10.41 -15.30
N ARG A 496 -40.63 -11.53 -14.57
CA ARG A 496 -39.65 -11.87 -13.52
C ARG A 496 -39.40 -13.38 -13.41
N ILE A 497 -38.14 -13.76 -13.25
CA ILE A 497 -37.73 -15.12 -12.86
C ILE A 497 -37.05 -15.04 -11.49
N VAL A 498 -37.45 -15.91 -10.56
CA VAL A 498 -36.86 -16.07 -9.23
C VAL A 498 -36.30 -17.48 -9.10
N LEU A 499 -35.04 -17.58 -8.70
CA LEU A 499 -34.39 -18.82 -8.28
C LEU A 499 -34.23 -18.78 -6.76
N ARG A 500 -34.62 -19.83 -6.05
CA ARG A 500 -34.40 -20.02 -4.60
C ARG A 500 -33.43 -21.16 -4.36
N PHE A 501 -32.51 -20.97 -3.42
CA PHE A 501 -31.39 -21.88 -3.20
C PHE A 501 -31.42 -22.53 -1.81
N ALA A 502 -31.05 -23.81 -1.74
CA ALA A 502 -30.88 -24.57 -0.51
C ALA A 502 -29.64 -25.46 -0.63
N LYS A 503 -28.69 -25.33 0.31
CA LYS A 503 -27.39 -26.04 0.31
C LYS A 503 -26.49 -25.83 -0.92
N GLY A 504 -26.72 -24.76 -1.69
CA GLY A 504 -26.01 -24.48 -2.95
C GLY A 504 -26.87 -24.77 -4.19
N ASP A 505 -27.76 -25.76 -4.10
CA ASP A 505 -28.65 -26.17 -5.19
C ASP A 505 -29.87 -25.26 -5.38
N VAL A 506 -30.42 -25.23 -6.59
CA VAL A 506 -31.70 -24.56 -6.90
C VAL A 506 -32.87 -25.40 -6.38
N GLU A 507 -33.41 -25.03 -5.21
CA GLU A 507 -34.59 -25.64 -4.59
C GLU A 507 -35.87 -25.38 -5.40
N ARG A 508 -36.02 -24.16 -5.94
CA ARG A 508 -37.26 -23.73 -6.60
C ARG A 508 -37.01 -22.65 -7.64
N VAL A 509 -37.53 -22.86 -8.84
CA VAL A 509 -37.70 -21.82 -9.87
C VAL A 509 -39.13 -21.27 -9.77
N SER A 510 -39.30 -19.97 -9.95
CA SER A 510 -40.62 -19.33 -10.00
C SER A 510 -40.64 -18.28 -11.12
N VAL A 511 -41.53 -18.49 -12.08
CA VAL A 511 -41.66 -17.70 -13.31
C VAL A 511 -42.94 -16.88 -13.16
N LEU A 512 -42.84 -15.55 -13.19
CA LEU A 512 -43.87 -14.65 -12.67
C LEU A 512 -44.14 -13.48 -13.62
N GLY A 513 -45.40 -13.35 -14.05
CA GLY A 513 -45.86 -12.30 -14.98
C GLY A 513 -45.42 -12.53 -16.43
N GLY A 514 -46.30 -12.21 -17.40
CA GLY A 514 -45.97 -12.27 -18.83
C GLY A 514 -45.35 -13.59 -19.33
N THR A 515 -45.78 -14.74 -18.78
CA THR A 515 -45.01 -15.98 -18.85
C THR A 515 -45.23 -16.77 -20.15
N GLU A 516 -44.15 -17.01 -20.90
CA GLU A 516 -44.12 -17.97 -22.00
C GLU A 516 -42.96 -18.96 -21.80
N THR A 517 -43.11 -20.22 -22.21
CA THR A 517 -42.04 -21.22 -22.16
C THR A 517 -42.18 -22.23 -23.28
N THR A 518 -41.14 -22.36 -24.09
CA THR A 518 -41.03 -23.36 -25.15
C THR A 518 -40.07 -24.47 -24.71
N TYR A 519 -40.55 -25.71 -24.67
CA TYR A 519 -39.72 -26.88 -24.45
C TYR A 519 -39.35 -27.54 -25.79
N TYR A 520 -38.07 -27.86 -25.95
CA TYR A 520 -37.48 -28.53 -27.09
C TYR A 520 -36.99 -29.90 -26.62
N LYS A 521 -37.46 -30.98 -27.26
CA LYS A 521 -36.88 -32.31 -27.04
C LYS A 521 -35.44 -32.35 -27.57
N GLN A 522 -34.63 -33.27 -27.05
CA GLN A 522 -33.20 -33.36 -27.33
C GLN A 522 -32.86 -33.41 -28.84
N GLU A 523 -33.71 -34.03 -29.65
CA GLU A 523 -33.51 -34.20 -31.09
C GLU A 523 -33.81 -32.94 -31.92
N ILE A 524 -34.42 -31.92 -31.30
CA ILE A 524 -34.88 -30.68 -31.95
C ILE A 524 -34.42 -29.41 -31.21
N VAL A 525 -33.46 -29.50 -30.30
CA VAL A 525 -32.81 -28.31 -29.70
C VAL A 525 -32.04 -27.58 -30.81
N PRO A 526 -32.30 -26.29 -31.08
CA PRO A 526 -31.55 -25.52 -32.07
C PRO A 526 -30.05 -25.44 -31.73
N ASP A 527 -29.20 -25.22 -32.73
CA ASP A 527 -27.77 -24.97 -32.53
C ASP A 527 -27.35 -23.67 -33.25
N PRO A 528 -26.85 -22.64 -32.54
CA PRO A 528 -26.64 -22.54 -31.09
C PRO A 528 -27.93 -22.22 -30.30
N PHE A 529 -28.18 -22.94 -29.20
CA PHE A 529 -29.26 -22.62 -28.25
C PHE A 529 -28.79 -21.63 -27.18
N GLN A 530 -28.81 -20.34 -27.51
CA GLN A 530 -28.35 -19.26 -26.63
C GLN A 530 -29.30 -18.05 -26.63
N LEU A 531 -29.17 -17.23 -25.58
CA LEU A 531 -29.85 -15.93 -25.47
C LEU A 531 -29.06 -14.84 -26.20
N ASP A 532 -29.75 -13.84 -26.76
CA ASP A 532 -29.11 -12.77 -27.54
C ASP A 532 -28.14 -11.97 -26.68
N GLY A 533 -26.87 -11.87 -27.08
CA GLY A 533 -25.81 -11.21 -26.30
C GLY A 533 -25.21 -12.07 -25.18
N PHE A 534 -25.49 -13.38 -25.13
CA PHE A 534 -24.80 -14.32 -24.26
C PHE A 534 -23.28 -14.33 -24.54
N VAL A 535 -22.48 -14.36 -23.48
CA VAL A 535 -21.01 -14.45 -23.53
C VAL A 535 -20.56 -15.41 -22.43
N TRP A 536 -19.79 -16.43 -22.80
CA TRP A 536 -19.16 -17.38 -21.87
C TRP A 536 -17.66 -17.42 -22.16
N THR A 537 -16.84 -17.04 -21.17
CA THR A 537 -15.38 -16.99 -21.29
C THR A 537 -14.71 -17.40 -19.97
N PRO A 538 -14.81 -18.67 -19.54
CA PRO A 538 -14.15 -19.14 -18.32
C PRO A 538 -12.63 -18.96 -18.40
N ASP A 539 -12.02 -19.13 -19.58
CA ASP A 539 -10.58 -18.96 -19.84
C ASP A 539 -10.07 -17.51 -19.67
N ARG A 540 -10.98 -16.55 -19.42
CA ARG A 540 -10.63 -15.15 -19.10
C ARG A 540 -10.67 -14.84 -17.61
N ARG A 541 -11.06 -15.81 -16.77
CA ARG A 541 -11.01 -15.69 -15.31
C ARG A 541 -9.57 -15.41 -14.88
N PRO A 542 -9.27 -14.33 -14.15
CA PRO A 542 -7.94 -14.13 -13.57
C PRO A 542 -7.59 -15.25 -12.60
N GLU A 543 -6.34 -15.71 -12.60
CA GLU A 543 -5.81 -16.70 -11.65
C GLU A 543 -4.65 -16.11 -10.83
N LYS A 544 -4.40 -16.64 -9.62
CA LYS A 544 -3.28 -16.22 -8.74
C LYS A 544 -1.92 -16.17 -9.47
N LYS A 545 -1.69 -17.10 -10.41
CA LYS A 545 -0.48 -17.19 -11.24
C LYS A 545 -0.24 -15.94 -12.11
N ASP A 546 -1.29 -15.23 -12.52
CA ASP A 546 -1.22 -14.08 -13.45
C ASP A 546 -0.62 -12.82 -12.79
N TYR A 547 -0.53 -12.84 -11.46
CA TYR A 547 0.04 -11.78 -10.62
C TYR A 547 1.41 -12.21 -10.09
N VAL A 548 1.53 -13.46 -9.60
CA VAL A 548 2.78 -14.05 -9.07
C VAL A 548 3.79 -14.36 -10.20
N THR A 549 3.49 -14.04 -11.46
CA THR A 549 4.44 -14.04 -12.58
C THR A 549 5.14 -12.70 -12.82
N ASP A 550 4.65 -11.57 -12.28
CA ASP A 550 5.33 -10.25 -12.39
C ASP A 550 6.66 -10.29 -11.61
N GLU A 551 7.76 -9.87 -12.26
CA GLU A 551 9.11 -10.01 -11.69
C GLU A 551 9.28 -9.20 -10.39
N ARG A 552 8.60 -8.06 -10.25
CA ARG A 552 8.62 -7.22 -9.04
C ARG A 552 8.00 -7.97 -7.86
N VAL A 553 6.88 -8.64 -8.12
CA VAL A 553 6.19 -9.50 -7.14
C VAL A 553 7.02 -10.75 -6.83
N ARG A 554 7.65 -11.38 -7.84
CA ARG A 554 8.49 -12.57 -7.66
C ARG A 554 9.74 -12.32 -6.83
N ARG A 555 10.38 -11.15 -7.00
CA ARG A 555 11.59 -10.74 -6.26
C ARG A 555 11.32 -10.56 -4.77
N ARG A 556 10.09 -10.18 -4.39
CA ARG A 556 9.70 -9.93 -2.98
C ARG A 556 8.98 -11.11 -2.32
N LEU A 557 8.21 -11.91 -3.07
CA LEU A 557 7.50 -13.10 -2.56
C LEU A 557 8.34 -14.40 -2.57
N ARG A 558 9.65 -14.31 -2.84
CA ARG A 558 10.61 -15.39 -2.64
C ARG A 558 11.87 -14.81 -2.01
N PRO A 559 12.23 -15.15 -0.76
CA PRO A 559 13.58 -14.87 -0.28
C PRO A 559 14.57 -15.62 -1.18
N GLU A 560 15.71 -15.01 -1.48
CA GLU A 560 16.72 -15.65 -2.33
C GLU A 560 17.30 -16.88 -1.62
N THR A 561 16.90 -18.07 -2.08
CA THR A 561 17.57 -19.32 -1.73
C THR A 561 18.95 -19.30 -2.37
N ASN A 562 19.95 -18.79 -1.64
CA ASN A 562 21.39 -18.68 -1.93
C ASN A 562 21.80 -19.12 -3.37
N PRO A 563 22.34 -18.23 -4.23
CA PRO A 563 22.66 -18.54 -5.63
C PRO A 563 23.62 -19.73 -5.86
N GLU A 564 24.35 -20.19 -4.83
CA GLU A 564 25.06 -21.48 -4.87
C GLU A 564 24.12 -22.68 -5.10
N SER A 565 22.88 -22.61 -4.62
CA SER A 565 21.90 -23.70 -4.66
C SER A 565 21.31 -23.92 -6.06
N ASP A 566 20.93 -22.87 -6.78
CA ASP A 566 20.54 -23.00 -8.19
C ASP A 566 21.75 -23.27 -9.09
N SER A 567 22.95 -22.76 -8.75
CA SER A 567 24.20 -23.17 -9.41
C SER A 567 24.45 -24.68 -9.28
N ALA A 568 24.22 -25.26 -8.09
CA ALA A 568 24.32 -26.68 -7.85
C ALA A 568 23.23 -27.49 -8.57
N ARG A 569 21.99 -26.97 -8.68
CA ARG A 569 20.90 -27.63 -9.42
C ARG A 569 21.16 -27.64 -10.92
N VAL A 570 21.58 -26.52 -11.50
CA VAL A 570 21.95 -26.44 -12.93
C VAL A 570 23.17 -27.33 -13.22
N ALA A 571 24.14 -27.42 -12.30
CA ALA A 571 25.25 -28.37 -12.43
C ALA A 571 24.79 -29.83 -12.37
N ALA A 572 23.85 -30.17 -11.48
CA ALA A 572 23.31 -31.53 -11.36
C ALA A 572 22.43 -31.93 -12.56
N GLU A 573 21.63 -31.01 -13.09
CA GLU A 573 20.77 -31.25 -14.27
C GLU A 573 21.57 -31.44 -15.56
N ASN A 574 22.74 -30.80 -15.68
CA ASN A 574 23.72 -31.06 -16.74
C ASN A 574 24.58 -32.32 -16.51
N ALA A 575 24.38 -33.06 -15.40
CA ALA A 575 25.23 -34.20 -15.00
C ALA A 575 24.50 -35.57 -15.00
N ALA A 576 23.53 -35.77 -15.90
CA ALA A 576 22.97 -37.08 -16.23
C ALA A 576 23.66 -37.71 -17.47
N PRO A 577 23.84 -39.04 -17.54
CA PRO A 577 24.92 -39.64 -18.32
C PRO A 577 24.65 -39.77 -19.83
N ALA A 578 25.71 -39.58 -20.62
CA ALA A 578 25.72 -39.87 -22.05
C ALA A 578 25.51 -41.37 -22.36
N THR A 579 24.84 -41.66 -23.47
CA THR A 579 24.53 -43.01 -23.92
C THR A 579 25.75 -43.72 -24.54
N SER A 580 26.11 -44.89 -24.02
CA SER A 580 27.19 -45.73 -24.58
C SER A 580 26.68 -46.72 -25.63
N PRO A 581 27.18 -46.69 -26.88
CA PRO A 581 26.99 -47.77 -27.85
C PRO A 581 28.18 -48.76 -27.85
N SER A 582 27.85 -50.05 -27.69
CA SER A 582 28.53 -51.23 -28.29
C SER A 582 30.07 -51.24 -28.48
N GLY A 583 30.78 -52.14 -27.77
CA GLY A 583 31.94 -52.81 -28.38
C GLY A 583 32.93 -53.53 -27.45
N ARG A 584 33.32 -54.75 -27.83
CA ARG A 584 34.49 -55.53 -27.34
C ARG A 584 35.78 -54.68 -27.46
N ASP A 585 36.86 -54.90 -26.70
CA ASP A 585 37.58 -56.15 -26.40
C ASP A 585 38.66 -55.92 -25.28
N GLY A 586 39.46 -56.93 -24.90
CA GLY A 586 40.88 -56.67 -24.54
C GLY A 586 41.34 -56.64 -23.07
N SER A 587 41.15 -57.73 -22.31
CA SER A 587 42.14 -58.35 -21.37
C SER A 587 42.96 -57.54 -20.32
N ARG A 588 42.93 -58.05 -19.05
CA ARG A 588 43.97 -57.95 -17.96
C ARG A 588 44.22 -56.54 -17.38
N THR A 589 44.43 -56.28 -16.07
CA THR A 589 44.66 -57.06 -14.82
C THR A 589 44.29 -56.14 -13.60
N SER A 590 44.37 -56.44 -12.28
CA SER A 590 44.86 -57.55 -11.42
C SER A 590 44.23 -57.49 -10.00
N GLU A 591 44.69 -58.38 -9.11
CA GLU A 591 44.84 -58.32 -7.63
C GLU A 591 44.98 -56.92 -6.98
N GLN A 592 44.69 -56.68 -5.69
CA GLN A 592 44.32 -57.48 -4.47
C GLN A 592 43.72 -56.47 -3.41
N ASP A 593 43.10 -56.75 -2.25
CA ASP A 593 42.60 -57.94 -1.50
C ASP A 593 41.54 -57.49 -0.44
N SER A 594 41.09 -58.36 0.50
CA SER A 594 40.68 -58.15 1.92
C SER A 594 40.07 -56.82 2.42
N THR A 595 39.05 -56.76 3.30
CA THR A 595 38.50 -57.77 4.24
C THR A 595 37.02 -57.47 4.58
N ALA A 596 36.28 -58.45 5.10
CA ALA A 596 34.98 -58.25 5.78
C ALA A 596 35.12 -58.61 7.29
N PRO A 597 34.17 -58.21 8.17
CA PRO A 597 32.98 -59.07 8.37
C PRO A 597 31.64 -58.39 8.76
N ARG A 598 30.55 -58.97 8.24
CA ARG A 598 29.28 -59.37 8.90
C ARG A 598 28.73 -58.57 10.11
N ASP A 599 27.47 -58.13 9.99
CA ASP A 599 26.30 -58.87 10.53
C ASP A 599 25.05 -58.52 9.67
N THR A 600 24.23 -59.46 9.17
CA THR A 600 23.02 -60.10 9.77
C THR A 600 22.10 -59.14 10.55
N THR A 601 20.76 -59.15 10.39
CA THR A 601 19.82 -60.23 9.98
C THR A 601 18.78 -59.78 8.94
N SER A 602 17.89 -60.68 8.48
CA SER A 602 16.89 -60.44 7.43
C SER A 602 15.45 -60.77 7.84
N ARG A 603 14.50 -60.14 7.13
CA ARG A 603 13.06 -60.46 7.06
C ARG A 603 12.75 -61.96 7.04
N ARG A 604 11.56 -62.35 7.55
CA ARG A 604 10.58 -63.18 6.80
C ARG A 604 9.17 -63.29 7.42
N THR A 605 8.15 -62.91 6.61
CA THR A 605 6.88 -63.61 6.29
C THR A 605 5.91 -64.03 7.42
N SER A 606 4.62 -64.36 7.23
CA SER A 606 3.83 -64.82 6.05
C SER A 606 2.33 -64.40 6.20
N ARG A 607 1.50 -64.30 5.14
CA ARG A 607 0.50 -65.29 4.61
C ARG A 607 -0.59 -65.79 5.59
N ASP A 608 -1.85 -66.08 5.22
CA ASP A 608 -2.66 -65.91 3.98
C ASP A 608 -4.16 -66.26 4.29
N VAL A 609 -5.13 -65.75 3.49
CA VAL A 609 -6.44 -66.44 3.13
C VAL A 609 -7.50 -66.62 4.27
N GLU A 610 -8.85 -66.72 4.11
CA GLU A 610 -9.78 -66.97 2.98
C GLU A 610 -11.11 -66.13 3.02
N ASP A 611 -12.06 -66.42 2.12
CA ASP A 611 -13.35 -65.76 1.84
C ASP A 611 -14.58 -66.53 2.42
N ILE A 612 -15.80 -65.93 2.44
CA ILE A 612 -17.14 -66.58 2.34
C ILE A 612 -18.31 -65.55 2.46
N GLN A 613 -19.36 -65.73 1.64
CA GLN A 613 -20.57 -64.89 1.58
C GLN A 613 -21.70 -65.28 2.58
N ARG A 614 -22.60 -64.33 2.91
CA ARG A 614 -24.08 -64.52 2.88
C ARG A 614 -24.90 -63.24 3.11
N SER A 615 -26.12 -63.25 2.57
CA SER A 615 -27.27 -62.38 2.85
C SER A 615 -28.53 -63.28 2.99
N PRO A 616 -29.79 -62.81 3.20
CA PRO A 616 -30.28 -61.44 3.47
C PRO A 616 -31.28 -61.36 4.66
N SER A 617 -31.79 -60.16 4.99
CA SER A 617 -33.09 -60.01 5.69
C SER A 617 -33.75 -58.62 5.52
N SER A 618 -35.08 -58.60 5.62
CA SER A 618 -36.05 -57.48 5.62
C SER A 618 -37.43 -58.09 6.00
N PRO A 619 -38.56 -57.37 6.21
CA PRO A 619 -38.79 -55.91 6.20
C PRO A 619 -39.59 -55.38 7.44
N SER A 620 -39.80 -54.06 7.51
CA SER A 620 -40.92 -53.38 8.22
C SER A 620 -40.92 -51.88 7.85
N ASP A 621 -42.02 -51.12 7.88
CA ASP A 621 -43.42 -51.43 7.56
C ASP A 621 -44.05 -50.13 6.98
N SER A 622 -45.25 -50.20 6.44
CA SER A 622 -45.96 -49.16 5.71
C SER A 622 -46.50 -48.00 6.57
N THR A 623 -46.62 -46.82 5.96
CA THR A 623 -47.70 -45.85 6.23
C THR A 623 -47.94 -45.03 4.97
N THR A 624 -49.19 -44.99 4.50
CA THR A 624 -49.63 -44.21 3.34
C THR A 624 -50.42 -42.99 3.80
N VAL A 625 -50.15 -41.82 3.23
CA VAL A 625 -51.05 -40.64 3.30
C VAL A 625 -51.21 -40.09 1.88
N TYR A 626 -52.40 -39.56 1.57
CA TYR A 626 -52.86 -39.26 0.22
C TYR A 626 -52.90 -37.76 -0.10
N VAL A 627 -53.06 -37.45 -1.38
CA VAL A 627 -53.05 -36.11 -2.02
C VAL A 627 -54.24 -35.22 -1.56
N PRO A 628 -54.19 -33.89 -1.81
CA PRO A 628 -54.78 -33.38 -3.05
C PRO A 628 -53.93 -32.34 -3.81
N HIS A 629 -54.31 -32.13 -5.08
CA HIS A 629 -53.84 -31.03 -5.93
C HIS A 629 -54.53 -29.71 -5.59
N GLU A 630 -53.83 -28.59 -5.82
CA GLU A 630 -54.30 -27.45 -6.63
C GLU A 630 -53.10 -26.84 -7.37
#